data_AF-A0A924KBI3-F1
#
_entry.id   AF-A0A924KBI3-F1
#
_cell.length_a   1.000
_cell.length_b   1.000
_cell.length_c   1.000
_cell.angle_alpha   90.00
_cell.angle_beta   90.00
_cell.angle_gamma   90.00
#
_symmetry.space_group_name_H-M   'P 1'
#
loop_
_entity.id
_entity.type
_entity.pdbx_description
1 polymer ?
#
loop_
_entity_poly.entity_id
_entity_poly.type
_entity_poly.pdbx_seq_one_letter_code
_entity_poly.pdbx_strand_id
1 'polypeptide(L)'
;MKKIQILLVALFVSASSFAQNTTNSQTVDEIKVLPVLFQQEAAEYRALCYQAFNLAELRISCIKKREIRKGHLAIITDLDETILDNSYSEANLIREGKSYSSASWKKWTNLSTATAVPGAVDFLKYVHAKGIEIFYISNRKTDEFTSTLKNLEKLGLPNADEEHILLFETNSPKEIRRQLVTKDHQVVMLLGDNLNDFTDVFEKKSIVERFQSTDNFRKVWGNKFIVLPNPVYGEWENALYEYNFKLSPEEKKQIRLKLLKGY
;
A
#
# COMPACT_ATOMS: atom_id res chain seq x y z
N MET A 1 1.23 91.46 27.01
CA MET A 1 0.70 90.63 25.90
C MET A 1 1.86 90.15 25.03
N LYS A 2 2.37 88.94 25.26
CA LYS A 2 3.32 88.25 24.37
C LYS A 2 2.78 86.83 24.16
N LYS A 3 2.57 86.48 22.89
CA LYS A 3 1.88 85.27 22.44
C LYS A 3 2.74 84.04 22.70
N ILE A 4 2.19 83.05 23.41
CA ILE A 4 2.78 81.71 23.57
C ILE A 4 2.39 80.91 22.32
N GLN A 5 3.37 80.54 21.49
CA GLN A 5 3.17 79.58 20.41
C GLN A 5 3.34 78.17 20.97
N ILE A 6 2.24 77.43 21.03
CA ILE A 6 2.23 76.01 21.37
C ILE A 6 2.63 75.24 20.10
N LEU A 7 3.81 74.61 20.13
CA LEU A 7 4.30 73.74 19.08
C LEU A 7 3.61 72.38 19.21
N LEU A 8 2.67 72.08 18.32
CA LEU A 8 2.03 70.77 18.20
C LEU A 8 3.00 69.79 17.54
N VAL A 9 3.62 68.93 18.35
CA VAL A 9 4.40 67.78 17.85
C VAL A 9 3.41 66.68 17.47
N ALA A 10 3.19 66.49 16.18
CA ALA A 10 2.44 65.35 15.66
C ALA A 10 3.32 64.09 15.78
N LEU A 11 3.04 63.26 16.78
CA LEU A 11 3.58 61.91 16.89
C LEU A 11 2.98 61.03 15.79
N PHE A 12 3.72 60.84 14.71
CA PHE A 12 3.46 59.77 13.74
C PHE A 12 3.80 58.42 14.40
N VAL A 13 2.79 57.77 14.99
CA VAL A 13 2.88 56.36 15.35
C VAL A 13 2.82 55.58 14.04
N SER A 14 3.98 55.13 13.56
CA SER A 14 4.07 54.15 12.50
C SER A 14 3.51 52.83 13.04
N ALA A 15 2.27 52.53 12.69
CA ALA A 15 1.73 51.19 12.88
C ALA A 15 2.52 50.25 11.97
N SER A 16 3.54 49.59 12.54
CA SER A 16 4.16 48.43 11.93
C SER A 16 3.10 47.35 11.89
N SER A 17 2.34 47.29 10.79
CA SER A 17 1.53 46.14 10.45
C SER A 17 2.48 44.95 10.38
N PHE A 18 2.54 44.16 11.45
CA PHE A 18 3.02 42.80 11.35
C PHE A 18 2.05 42.09 10.42
N ALA A 19 2.39 42.06 9.14
CA ALA A 19 1.86 41.07 8.24
C ALA A 19 2.20 39.74 8.90
N GLN A 20 1.18 39.09 9.48
CA GLN A 20 1.26 37.66 9.72
C GLN A 20 1.56 37.08 8.35
N ASN A 21 2.82 36.66 8.16
CA ASN A 21 3.12 35.66 7.17
C ASN A 21 2.28 34.45 7.59
N THR A 22 1.05 34.38 7.09
CA THR A 22 0.42 33.12 6.82
C THR A 22 1.33 32.46 5.80
N THR A 23 2.40 31.82 6.30
CA THR A 23 2.92 30.65 5.64
C THR A 23 1.67 29.82 5.39
N ASN A 24 1.24 29.79 4.14
CA ASN A 24 0.46 28.66 3.64
C ASN A 24 1.35 27.47 3.94
N SER A 25 1.21 26.94 5.15
CA SER A 25 1.59 25.58 5.45
C SER A 25 0.70 24.80 4.51
N GLN A 26 1.21 24.54 3.30
CA GLN A 26 0.84 23.33 2.60
C GLN A 26 1.10 22.27 3.66
N THR A 27 0.02 21.85 4.32
CA THR A 27 0.07 20.81 5.33
C THR A 27 0.65 19.63 4.60
N VAL A 28 1.95 19.41 4.79
CA VAL A 28 2.61 18.14 4.55
C VAL A 28 1.65 17.10 5.10
N ASP A 29 1.45 15.99 4.41
CA ASP A 29 0.64 14.89 4.94
C ASP A 29 1.43 14.23 6.09
N GLU A 30 1.66 14.99 7.17
CA GLU A 30 2.40 14.61 8.37
C GLU A 30 1.80 13.33 8.97
N ILE A 31 0.51 13.10 8.72
CA ILE A 31 -0.22 11.89 9.12
C ILE A 31 0.43 10.63 8.55
N LYS A 32 1.05 10.70 7.36
CA LYS A 32 1.73 9.57 6.74
C LYS A 32 3.23 9.48 7.02
N VAL A 33 3.85 10.50 7.61
CA VAL A 33 5.29 10.48 7.94
C VAL A 33 5.63 9.29 8.84
N LEU A 34 4.91 9.10 9.94
CA LEU A 34 5.17 7.99 10.86
C LEU A 34 4.86 6.61 10.23
N PRO A 35 3.73 6.40 9.52
CA PRO A 35 3.51 5.16 8.77
C PRO A 35 4.60 4.83 7.75
N VAL A 36 5.06 5.81 6.97
CA VAL A 36 6.15 5.61 5.99
C VAL A 36 7.46 5.28 6.71
N LEU A 37 7.79 5.98 7.78
CA LEU A 37 8.98 5.68 8.59
C LEU A 37 8.88 4.33 9.30
N PHE A 38 7.69 3.89 9.69
CA PHE A 38 7.50 2.53 10.22
C PHE A 38 7.86 1.48 9.17
N GLN A 39 7.41 1.65 7.93
CA GLN A 39 7.77 0.74 6.83
C GLN A 39 9.26 0.81 6.47
N GLN A 40 9.85 2.01 6.42
CA GLN A 40 11.24 2.20 5.97
C GLN A 40 12.28 1.88 7.04
N GLU A 41 12.02 2.27 8.29
CA GLU A 41 13.04 2.36 9.35
C GLU A 41 12.75 1.48 10.56
N ALA A 42 11.51 1.01 10.77
CA ALA A 42 11.22 0.14 11.92
C ALA A 42 11.72 -1.29 11.67
N ALA A 43 12.53 -1.80 12.59
CA ALA A 43 12.95 -3.20 12.56
C ALA A 43 11.75 -4.15 12.72
N GLU A 44 10.69 -3.71 13.41
CA GLU A 44 9.43 -4.43 13.60
C GLU A 44 8.71 -4.68 12.28
N TYR A 45 8.69 -3.72 11.35
CA TYR A 45 8.13 -3.94 10.02
C TYR A 45 8.86 -5.09 9.32
N ARG A 46 10.20 -5.07 9.32
CA ARG A 46 11.01 -6.15 8.74
C ARG A 46 10.72 -7.49 9.41
N ALA A 47 10.63 -7.51 10.74
CA ALA A 47 10.31 -8.72 11.50
C ALA A 47 8.94 -9.31 11.14
N LEU A 48 7.92 -8.45 10.95
CA LEU A 48 6.59 -8.86 10.50
C LEU A 48 6.62 -9.45 9.09
N CYS A 49 7.35 -8.84 8.16
CA CYS A 49 7.53 -9.39 6.81
C CYS A 49 8.21 -10.77 6.83
N TYR A 50 9.33 -10.90 7.56
CA TYR A 50 10.00 -12.20 7.71
C TYR A 50 9.10 -13.23 8.38
N GLN A 51 8.33 -12.85 9.41
CA GLN A 51 7.39 -13.76 10.05
C GLN A 51 6.34 -14.28 9.07
N ALA A 52 5.77 -13.40 8.24
CA ALA A 52 4.79 -13.77 7.23
C ALA A 52 5.37 -14.75 6.20
N PHE A 53 6.55 -14.46 5.64
CA PHE A 53 7.19 -15.32 4.65
C PHE A 53 7.73 -16.63 5.24
N ASN A 54 8.26 -16.63 6.46
CA ASN A 54 8.68 -17.87 7.15
C ASN A 54 7.47 -18.78 7.42
N LEU A 55 6.33 -18.21 7.82
CA LEU A 55 5.10 -18.97 8.00
C LEU A 55 4.59 -19.51 6.66
N ALA A 56 4.61 -18.69 5.61
CA ALA A 56 4.28 -19.11 4.25
C ALA A 56 5.16 -20.29 3.79
N GLU A 57 6.47 -20.17 3.96
CA GLU A 57 7.44 -21.21 3.64
C GLU A 57 7.13 -22.50 4.40
N LEU A 58 6.86 -22.41 5.71
CA LEU A 58 6.47 -23.55 6.53
C LEU A 58 5.23 -24.25 5.96
N ARG A 59 4.19 -23.50 5.57
CA ARG A 59 2.97 -24.08 4.96
C ARG A 59 3.26 -24.77 3.63
N ILE A 60 4.05 -24.15 2.76
CA ILE A 60 4.46 -24.75 1.47
C ILE A 60 5.32 -26.00 1.70
N SER A 61 6.20 -25.99 2.72
CA SER A 61 7.07 -27.13 3.05
C SER A 61 6.29 -28.38 3.44
N CYS A 62 5.09 -28.22 4.00
CA CYS A 62 4.22 -29.32 4.40
C CYS A 62 3.46 -29.97 3.22
N ILE A 63 3.46 -29.35 2.03
CA ILE A 63 2.83 -29.93 0.84
C ILE A 63 3.63 -31.14 0.37
N LYS A 64 2.96 -32.28 0.17
CA LYS A 64 3.63 -33.52 -0.21
C LYS A 64 4.14 -33.43 -1.65
N LYS A 65 5.36 -33.92 -1.92
CA LYS A 65 5.95 -33.96 -3.27
C LYS A 65 5.04 -34.58 -4.34
N ARG A 66 4.21 -35.56 -3.95
CA ARG A 66 3.25 -36.21 -4.86
C ARG A 66 2.11 -35.28 -5.29
N GLU A 67 1.72 -34.32 -4.44
CA GLU A 67 0.66 -33.35 -4.74
C GLU A 67 1.22 -32.29 -5.69
N ILE A 68 2.44 -31.82 -5.43
CA ILE A 68 3.18 -30.92 -6.33
C ILE A 68 3.35 -31.53 -7.74
N ARG A 69 3.74 -32.81 -7.84
CA ARG A 69 3.95 -33.45 -9.16
C ARG A 69 2.67 -33.76 -9.93
N LYS A 70 1.52 -33.85 -9.24
CA LYS A 70 0.24 -34.26 -9.84
C LYS A 70 -0.66 -33.07 -10.16
N GLY A 71 -0.52 -31.98 -9.40
CA GLY A 71 -1.31 -30.77 -9.58
C GLY A 71 -0.47 -29.65 -10.15
N HIS A 72 -1.04 -28.86 -11.05
CA HIS A 72 -0.53 -27.52 -11.38
C HIS A 72 -0.79 -26.63 -10.15
N LEU A 73 0.10 -26.71 -9.15
CA LEU A 73 -0.04 -25.92 -7.93
C LEU A 73 0.44 -24.50 -8.19
N ALA A 74 -0.31 -23.53 -7.67
CA ALA A 74 0.05 -22.14 -7.76
C ALA A 74 -0.05 -21.43 -6.41
N ILE A 75 0.74 -20.38 -6.24
CA ILE A 75 0.45 -19.30 -5.29
C ILE A 75 0.07 -18.05 -6.07
N ILE A 76 -0.74 -17.20 -5.43
CA ILE A 76 -1.08 -15.88 -5.94
C ILE A 76 -0.52 -14.85 -4.97
N THR A 77 0.15 -13.83 -5.48
CA THR A 77 0.64 -12.71 -4.67
C THR A 77 0.20 -11.40 -5.27
N ASP A 78 -0.16 -10.44 -4.42
CA ASP A 78 -0.09 -9.02 -4.80
C ASP A 78 1.37 -8.59 -5.05
N LEU A 79 1.57 -7.40 -5.65
CA LEU A 79 2.88 -6.80 -5.84
C LEU A 79 3.19 -5.69 -4.84
N ASP A 80 2.37 -4.64 -4.79
CA ASP A 80 2.76 -3.38 -4.15
C ASP A 80 2.56 -3.49 -2.63
N GLU A 81 3.60 -3.24 -1.84
CA GLU A 81 3.65 -3.45 -0.38
C GLU A 81 3.58 -4.92 0.08
N THR A 82 3.44 -5.86 -0.87
CA THR A 82 3.54 -7.31 -0.62
C THR A 82 4.89 -7.89 -1.06
N ILE A 83 5.32 -7.60 -2.29
CA ILE A 83 6.58 -8.08 -2.88
C ILE A 83 7.52 -6.91 -3.20
N LEU A 84 6.96 -5.80 -3.69
CA LEU A 84 7.66 -4.57 -4.04
C LEU A 84 7.39 -3.49 -2.98
N ASP A 85 8.44 -2.92 -2.41
CA ASP A 85 8.36 -1.81 -1.48
C ASP A 85 8.34 -0.48 -2.25
N ASN A 86 7.20 0.20 -2.18
CA ASN A 86 6.94 1.48 -2.82
C ASN A 86 6.89 2.65 -1.82
N SER A 87 7.28 2.43 -0.55
CA SER A 87 7.35 3.49 0.47
C SER A 87 8.14 4.72 0.01
N TYR A 88 9.14 4.53 -0.86
CA TYR A 88 9.92 5.58 -1.50
C TYR A 88 9.06 6.58 -2.31
N SER A 89 8.01 6.08 -2.98
CA SER A 89 7.05 6.90 -3.72
C SER A 89 6.32 7.83 -2.77
N GLU A 90 5.79 7.29 -1.65
CA GLU A 90 5.09 8.08 -0.65
C GLU A 90 6.04 9.07 0.05
N ALA A 91 7.26 8.66 0.38
CA ALA A 91 8.27 9.55 0.96
C ALA A 91 8.58 10.73 0.03
N ASN A 92 8.63 10.52 -1.28
CA ASN A 92 8.81 11.60 -2.25
C ASN A 92 7.59 12.54 -2.31
N LEU A 93 6.38 11.98 -2.29
CA LEU A 93 5.14 12.77 -2.25
C LEU A 93 5.08 13.66 -1.00
N ILE A 94 5.41 13.11 0.18
CA ILE A 94 5.49 13.85 1.44
C ILE A 94 6.49 15.01 1.33
N ARG A 95 7.71 14.76 0.82
CA ARG A 95 8.76 15.79 0.66
C ARG A 95 8.34 16.89 -0.31
N GLU A 96 7.57 16.56 -1.34
CA GLU A 96 7.07 17.51 -2.33
C GLU A 96 5.76 18.21 -1.91
N GLY A 97 5.19 17.87 -0.74
CA GLY A 97 3.88 18.38 -0.31
C GLY A 97 2.73 17.97 -1.24
N LYS A 98 2.85 16.82 -1.91
CA LYS A 98 1.89 16.29 -2.86
C LYS A 98 1.17 15.07 -2.29
N SER A 99 0.00 14.79 -2.87
CA SER A 99 -0.73 13.54 -2.63
C SER A 99 -0.61 12.60 -3.82
N TYR A 100 -0.99 11.35 -3.61
CA TYR A 100 -1.09 10.36 -4.68
C TYR A 100 -1.92 10.88 -5.87
N SER A 101 -1.42 10.61 -7.07
CA SER A 101 -2.14 10.71 -8.32
C SER A 101 -1.71 9.57 -9.24
N SER A 102 -2.55 9.15 -10.19
CA SER A 102 -2.13 8.14 -11.17
C SER A 102 -0.90 8.58 -11.98
N ALA A 103 -0.71 9.89 -12.20
CA ALA A 103 0.44 10.42 -12.93
C ALA A 103 1.74 10.32 -12.09
N SER A 104 1.69 10.67 -10.81
CA SER A 104 2.85 10.54 -9.91
C SER A 104 3.21 9.06 -9.68
N TRP A 105 2.20 8.20 -9.56
CA TRP A 105 2.41 6.75 -9.46
C TRP A 105 3.07 6.18 -10.70
N LYS A 106 2.56 6.50 -11.89
CA LYS A 106 3.15 6.04 -13.15
C LYS A 106 4.59 6.55 -13.32
N LYS A 107 4.89 7.77 -12.86
CA LYS A 107 6.26 8.28 -12.83
C LYS A 107 7.16 7.41 -11.95
N TRP A 108 6.68 6.99 -10.77
CA TRP A 108 7.40 6.08 -9.87
C TRP A 108 7.61 4.69 -10.50
N THR A 109 6.54 4.05 -10.98
CA THR A 109 6.63 2.69 -11.52
C THR A 109 7.52 2.62 -12.76
N ASN A 110 7.52 3.66 -13.61
CA ASN A 110 8.43 3.78 -14.76
C ASN A 110 9.93 3.79 -14.42
N LEU A 111 10.30 4.11 -13.17
CA LEU A 111 11.70 4.01 -12.74
C LEU A 111 12.15 2.54 -12.64
N SER A 112 11.21 1.62 -12.38
CA SER A 112 11.49 0.20 -12.14
C SER A 112 12.57 -0.01 -11.06
N THR A 113 12.50 0.79 -10.00
CA THR A 113 13.48 0.81 -8.90
C THR A 113 12.88 0.48 -7.54
N ALA A 114 11.64 -0.02 -7.48
CA ALA A 114 11.09 -0.52 -6.21
C ALA A 114 11.98 -1.65 -5.69
N THR A 115 12.26 -1.63 -4.39
CA THR A 115 13.05 -2.67 -3.74
C THR A 115 12.14 -3.82 -3.32
N ALA A 116 12.70 -4.96 -2.90
CA ALA A 116 11.88 -6.06 -2.44
C ALA A 116 11.48 -5.90 -0.97
N VAL A 117 10.23 -6.24 -0.65
CA VAL A 117 9.78 -6.41 0.74
C VAL A 117 10.67 -7.48 1.42
N PRO A 118 11.10 -7.30 2.69
CA PRO A 118 12.01 -8.22 3.35
C PRO A 118 11.51 -9.68 3.34
N GLY A 119 12.32 -10.60 2.81
CA GLY A 119 12.00 -12.03 2.71
C GLY A 119 11.25 -12.47 1.45
N ALA A 120 10.69 -11.53 0.68
CA ALA A 120 9.87 -11.85 -0.49
C ALA A 120 10.64 -12.61 -1.59
N VAL A 121 11.84 -12.13 -1.95
CA VAL A 121 12.66 -12.73 -3.02
C VAL A 121 13.04 -14.18 -2.70
N ASP A 122 13.51 -14.42 -1.47
CA ASP A 122 13.96 -15.76 -1.05
C ASP A 122 12.78 -16.73 -0.98
N PHE A 123 11.64 -16.29 -0.44
CA PHE A 123 10.41 -17.08 -0.42
C PHE A 123 9.92 -17.44 -1.82
N LEU A 124 9.84 -16.48 -2.75
CA LEU A 124 9.37 -16.76 -4.10
C LEU A 124 10.34 -17.69 -4.85
N LYS A 125 11.66 -17.54 -4.68
CA LYS A 125 12.64 -18.48 -5.23
C LYS A 125 12.47 -19.89 -4.65
N TYR A 126 12.19 -20.00 -3.35
CA TYR A 126 11.92 -21.29 -2.70
C TYR A 126 10.67 -21.97 -3.27
N VAL A 127 9.57 -21.21 -3.46
CA VAL A 127 8.33 -21.71 -4.06
C VAL A 127 8.58 -22.19 -5.49
N HIS A 128 9.25 -21.38 -6.30
CA HIS A 128 9.61 -21.74 -7.67
C HIS A 128 10.49 -22.99 -7.74
N ALA A 129 11.49 -23.12 -6.86
CA ALA A 129 12.36 -24.29 -6.80
C ALA A 129 11.63 -25.59 -6.43
N LYS A 130 10.43 -25.50 -5.83
CA LYS A 130 9.56 -26.66 -5.61
C LYS A 130 8.74 -27.05 -6.84
N GLY A 131 8.73 -26.24 -7.89
CA GLY A 131 7.85 -26.43 -9.05
C GLY A 131 6.41 -25.99 -8.79
N ILE A 132 6.21 -25.00 -7.92
CA ILE A 132 4.92 -24.34 -7.71
C ILE A 132 4.97 -23.00 -8.46
N GLU A 133 3.96 -22.73 -9.27
CA GLU A 133 3.89 -21.51 -10.09
C GLU A 133 3.46 -20.31 -9.25
N ILE A 134 3.90 -19.12 -9.67
CA ILE A 134 3.71 -17.88 -8.94
C ILE A 134 3.03 -16.90 -9.86
N PHE A 135 1.80 -16.51 -9.53
CA PHE A 135 1.03 -15.51 -10.26
C PHE A 135 1.02 -14.19 -9.48
N TYR A 136 1.39 -13.10 -10.16
CA TYR A 136 1.40 -11.74 -9.64
C TYR A 136 0.10 -11.04 -10.05
N ILE A 137 -0.85 -10.88 -9.13
CA ILE A 137 -2.13 -10.20 -9.38
C ILE A 137 -2.12 -8.82 -8.70
N SER A 138 -1.84 -7.78 -9.50
CA SER A 138 -1.64 -6.41 -9.00
C SER A 138 -2.61 -5.41 -9.64
N ASN A 139 -2.93 -4.34 -8.91
CA ASN A 139 -3.74 -3.24 -9.42
C ASN A 139 -2.93 -2.14 -10.12
N ARG A 140 -1.63 -2.36 -10.39
CA ARG A 140 -0.92 -1.62 -11.45
C ARG A 140 -1.69 -1.78 -12.76
N LYS A 141 -1.71 -0.74 -13.59
CA LYS A 141 -2.41 -0.76 -14.88
C LYS A 141 -1.61 -1.51 -15.92
N THR A 142 -2.28 -2.05 -16.94
CA THR A 142 -1.62 -2.76 -18.05
C THR A 142 -0.59 -1.91 -18.79
N ASP A 143 -0.76 -0.59 -18.84
CA ASP A 143 0.23 0.35 -19.41
C ASP A 143 1.47 0.59 -18.52
N GLU A 144 1.56 -0.12 -17.38
CA GLU A 144 2.71 -0.23 -16.48
C GLU A 144 3.35 -1.63 -16.54
N PHE A 145 2.92 -2.50 -17.47
CA PHE A 145 3.44 -3.87 -17.59
C PHE A 145 4.96 -3.90 -17.79
N THR A 146 5.46 -3.19 -18.81
CA THR A 146 6.90 -3.21 -19.15
C THR A 146 7.77 -2.74 -17.99
N SER A 147 7.35 -1.70 -17.26
CA SER A 147 8.10 -1.18 -16.13
C SER A 147 8.01 -2.10 -14.90
N THR A 148 6.89 -2.80 -14.74
CA THR A 148 6.72 -3.82 -13.69
C THR A 148 7.59 -5.04 -13.97
N LEU A 149 7.50 -5.62 -15.16
CA LEU A 149 8.32 -6.76 -15.60
C LEU A 149 9.81 -6.47 -15.38
N LYS A 150 10.30 -5.32 -15.85
CA LYS A 150 11.69 -4.88 -15.65
C LYS A 150 12.09 -4.82 -14.17
N ASN A 151 11.18 -4.40 -13.29
CA ASN A 151 11.47 -4.35 -11.85
C ASN A 151 11.57 -5.77 -11.25
N LEU A 152 10.68 -6.68 -11.66
CA LEU A 152 10.70 -8.08 -11.20
C LEU A 152 11.96 -8.80 -11.68
N GLU A 153 12.33 -8.62 -12.95
CA GLU A 153 13.57 -9.16 -13.54
C GLU A 153 14.82 -8.65 -12.82
N LYS A 154 14.88 -7.35 -12.52
CA LYS A 154 16.00 -6.73 -11.78
C LYS A 154 16.17 -7.33 -10.38
N LEU A 155 15.09 -7.73 -9.74
CA LEU A 155 15.11 -8.40 -8.43
C LEU A 155 15.35 -9.92 -8.55
N GLY A 156 15.40 -10.47 -9.77
CA GLY A 156 15.54 -11.89 -10.04
C GLY A 156 14.37 -12.70 -9.52
N LEU A 157 13.16 -12.14 -9.61
CA LEU A 157 11.93 -12.81 -9.21
C LEU A 157 11.52 -13.86 -10.27
N PRO A 158 11.12 -15.07 -9.85
CA PRO A 158 10.68 -16.13 -10.76
C PRO A 158 9.35 -15.77 -11.44
N ASN A 159 9.03 -16.43 -12.55
CA ASN A 159 7.76 -16.25 -13.27
C ASN A 159 7.49 -14.76 -13.63
N ALA A 160 8.55 -14.00 -13.89
CA ALA A 160 8.44 -12.62 -14.34
C ALA A 160 8.25 -12.62 -15.86
N ASP A 161 7.02 -12.85 -16.30
CA ASP A 161 6.64 -12.95 -17.71
C ASP A 161 5.15 -12.57 -17.93
N GLU A 162 4.72 -12.55 -19.19
CA GLU A 162 3.35 -12.15 -19.58
C GLU A 162 2.25 -13.09 -19.07
N GLU A 163 2.56 -14.37 -18.87
CA GLU A 163 1.57 -15.37 -18.44
C GLU A 163 1.25 -15.24 -16.95
N HIS A 164 2.25 -14.88 -16.15
CA HIS A 164 2.15 -14.87 -14.69
C HIS A 164 1.85 -13.50 -14.09
N ILE A 165 2.02 -12.41 -14.85
CA ILE A 165 1.77 -11.04 -14.38
C ILE A 165 0.40 -10.57 -14.87
N LEU A 166 -0.59 -10.59 -13.96
CA LEU A 166 -1.99 -10.24 -14.24
C LEU A 166 -2.34 -8.86 -13.67
N LEU A 167 -2.12 -7.83 -14.49
CA LEU A 167 -2.37 -6.43 -14.14
C LEU A 167 -3.84 -6.02 -14.28
N PHE A 168 -4.18 -4.84 -13.75
CA PHE A 168 -5.53 -4.32 -13.80
C PHE A 168 -5.87 -3.73 -15.18
N GLU A 169 -7.00 -4.18 -15.70
CA GLU A 169 -7.73 -3.59 -16.82
C GLU A 169 -9.11 -3.12 -16.33
N THR A 170 -9.75 -2.22 -17.09
CA THR A 170 -11.13 -1.77 -16.81
C THR A 170 -12.07 -2.94 -16.52
N ASN A 171 -12.82 -2.87 -15.43
CA ASN A 171 -13.74 -3.92 -14.95
C ASN A 171 -13.08 -5.27 -14.60
N SER A 172 -11.78 -5.28 -14.25
CA SER A 172 -11.05 -6.49 -13.84
C SER A 172 -10.69 -6.46 -12.35
N PRO A 173 -11.65 -6.63 -11.41
CA PRO A 173 -11.33 -6.84 -10.00
C PRO A 173 -10.43 -8.07 -9.85
N LYS A 174 -9.67 -8.12 -8.75
CA LYS A 174 -8.70 -9.20 -8.54
C LYS A 174 -9.36 -10.59 -8.54
N GLU A 175 -10.62 -10.68 -8.13
CA GLU A 175 -11.37 -11.94 -8.15
C GLU A 175 -11.47 -12.56 -9.54
N ILE A 176 -11.74 -11.77 -10.58
CA ILE A 176 -11.80 -12.29 -11.96
C ILE A 176 -10.44 -12.87 -12.36
N ARG A 177 -9.35 -12.19 -12.02
CA ARG A 177 -7.98 -12.64 -12.32
C ARG A 177 -7.57 -13.87 -11.49
N ARG A 178 -7.97 -13.94 -10.21
CA ARG A 178 -7.80 -15.15 -9.40
C ARG A 178 -8.54 -16.33 -10.02
N GLN A 179 -9.76 -16.11 -10.50
CA GLN A 179 -10.56 -17.14 -11.15
C GLN A 179 -9.89 -17.68 -12.41
N LEU A 180 -9.24 -16.82 -13.22
CA LEU A 180 -8.43 -17.26 -14.37
C LEU A 180 -7.36 -18.27 -13.96
N VAL A 181 -6.59 -17.98 -12.90
CA VAL A 181 -5.57 -18.90 -12.38
C VAL A 181 -6.20 -20.20 -11.89
N THR A 182 -7.32 -20.14 -11.15
CA THR A 182 -7.96 -21.33 -10.59
C THR A 182 -8.64 -22.25 -11.61
N LYS A 183 -8.77 -21.83 -12.88
CA LYS A 183 -9.29 -22.70 -13.95
C LYS A 183 -8.36 -23.88 -14.18
N ASP A 184 -7.06 -23.61 -14.21
CA ASP A 184 -6.03 -24.58 -14.60
C ASP A 184 -5.09 -24.94 -13.45
N HIS A 185 -5.10 -24.14 -12.36
CA HIS A 185 -4.22 -24.33 -11.20
C HIS A 185 -4.98 -24.51 -9.88
N GLN A 186 -4.42 -25.36 -9.01
CA GLN A 186 -4.83 -25.42 -7.62
C GLN A 186 -4.07 -24.35 -6.82
N VAL A 187 -4.74 -23.25 -6.50
CA VAL A 187 -4.16 -22.16 -5.69
C VAL A 187 -4.10 -22.55 -4.22
N VAL A 188 -2.89 -22.78 -3.72
CA VAL A 188 -2.63 -23.24 -2.34
C VAL A 188 -2.39 -22.10 -1.36
N MET A 189 -2.07 -20.90 -1.84
CA MET A 189 -1.75 -19.74 -1.00
C MET A 189 -2.04 -18.43 -1.74
N LEU A 190 -2.49 -17.43 -0.98
CA LEU A 190 -2.62 -16.04 -1.40
C LEU A 190 -1.80 -15.15 -0.46
N LEU A 191 -1.05 -14.20 -1.01
CA LEU A 191 -0.27 -13.21 -0.28
C LEU A 191 -0.72 -11.79 -0.65
N GLY A 192 -0.82 -10.91 0.33
CA GLY A 192 -1.26 -9.53 0.13
C GLY A 192 -1.13 -8.66 1.38
N ASP A 193 -1.06 -7.34 1.21
CA ASP A 193 -1.16 -6.35 2.27
C ASP A 193 -2.60 -5.84 2.46
N ASN A 194 -3.46 -6.06 1.45
CA ASN A 194 -4.84 -5.61 1.43
C ASN A 194 -5.82 -6.80 1.45
N LEU A 195 -6.91 -6.69 2.22
CA LEU A 195 -7.88 -7.79 2.34
C LEU A 195 -8.53 -8.18 1.00
N ASN A 196 -8.60 -7.25 0.04
CA ASN A 196 -9.16 -7.50 -1.30
C ASN A 196 -8.23 -8.41 -2.15
N ASP A 197 -7.00 -8.68 -1.71
CA ASP A 197 -6.06 -9.59 -2.37
C ASP A 197 -6.47 -11.06 -2.20
N PHE A 198 -7.17 -11.36 -1.10
CA PHE A 198 -7.53 -12.72 -0.73
C PHE A 198 -8.90 -13.15 -1.26
N THR A 199 -9.89 -12.26 -1.21
CA THR A 199 -11.28 -12.54 -1.61
C THR A 199 -12.06 -11.24 -1.81
N ASP A 200 -13.06 -11.29 -2.69
CA ASP A 200 -13.99 -10.21 -3.01
C ASP A 200 -14.98 -9.82 -1.88
N VAL A 201 -15.14 -10.66 -0.84
CA VAL A 201 -16.05 -10.39 0.29
C VAL A 201 -15.69 -9.11 1.06
N PHE A 202 -14.46 -8.61 0.89
CA PHE A 202 -13.96 -7.38 1.49
C PHE A 202 -14.16 -6.13 0.61
N GLU A 203 -14.51 -6.29 -0.67
CA GLU A 203 -14.62 -5.18 -1.61
C GLU A 203 -15.79 -4.25 -1.26
N LYS A 204 -15.50 -2.94 -1.20
CA LYS A 204 -16.50 -1.88 -0.94
C LYS A 204 -17.31 -2.09 0.35
N LYS A 205 -16.68 -2.65 1.38
CA LYS A 205 -17.30 -2.94 2.68
C LYS A 205 -17.01 -1.86 3.70
N SER A 206 -17.98 -1.63 4.58
CA SER A 206 -17.80 -0.77 5.75
C SER A 206 -16.75 -1.34 6.71
N ILE A 207 -16.23 -0.50 7.62
CA ILE A 207 -15.27 -0.92 8.65
C ILE A 207 -15.80 -2.12 9.46
N VAL A 208 -17.09 -2.09 9.83
CA VAL A 208 -17.73 -3.15 10.64
C VAL A 208 -17.80 -4.47 9.86
N GLU A 209 -18.24 -4.42 8.60
CA GLU A 209 -18.29 -5.62 7.74
C GLU A 209 -16.89 -6.19 7.48
N ARG A 210 -15.88 -5.32 7.29
CA ARG A 210 -14.49 -5.76 7.12
C ARG A 210 -13.98 -6.49 8.36
N PHE A 211 -14.23 -5.95 9.56
CA PHE A 211 -13.88 -6.65 10.81
C PHE A 211 -14.60 -8.00 10.93
N GLN A 212 -15.91 -8.04 10.69
CA GLN A 212 -16.68 -9.28 10.75
C GLN A 212 -16.17 -10.33 9.76
N SER A 213 -15.88 -9.94 8.53
CA SER A 213 -15.31 -10.83 7.52
C SER A 213 -13.93 -11.33 7.94
N THR A 214 -13.04 -10.46 8.45
CA THR A 214 -11.72 -10.88 8.95
C THR A 214 -11.85 -11.93 10.06
N ASP A 215 -12.80 -11.73 10.97
CA ASP A 215 -13.13 -12.66 12.05
C ASP A 215 -13.71 -13.99 11.55
N ASN A 216 -14.51 -13.97 10.47
CA ASN A 216 -15.01 -15.19 9.84
C ASN A 216 -13.87 -16.02 9.23
N PHE A 217 -12.83 -15.36 8.70
CA PHE A 217 -11.63 -15.99 8.15
C PHE A 217 -10.54 -16.26 9.19
N ARG A 218 -10.80 -16.16 10.50
CA ARG A 218 -9.78 -16.26 11.56
C ARG A 218 -8.83 -17.48 11.46
N LYS A 219 -9.34 -18.63 11.01
CA LYS A 219 -8.56 -19.87 10.86
C LYS A 219 -7.82 -19.97 9.52
N VAL A 220 -8.08 -19.06 8.59
CA VAL A 220 -7.48 -19.05 7.24
C VAL A 220 -6.23 -18.17 7.21
N TRP A 221 -6.18 -17.12 8.02
CA TRP A 221 -4.98 -16.29 8.23
C TRP A 221 -3.81 -17.12 8.76
N GLY A 222 -2.63 -16.93 8.17
CA GLY A 222 -1.43 -17.73 8.48
C GLY A 222 -1.47 -19.17 7.94
N ASN A 223 -2.52 -19.53 7.20
CA ASN A 223 -2.63 -20.79 6.47
C ASN A 223 -2.68 -20.50 4.96
N LYS A 224 -3.88 -20.37 4.39
CA LYS A 224 -4.04 -20.05 2.96
C LYS A 224 -3.81 -18.56 2.69
N PHE A 225 -4.14 -17.70 3.64
CA PHE A 225 -3.96 -16.24 3.50
C PHE A 225 -2.77 -15.79 4.33
N ILE A 226 -1.77 -15.22 3.67
CA ILE A 226 -0.58 -14.64 4.31
C ILE A 226 -0.67 -13.12 4.14
N VAL A 227 -0.85 -12.41 5.25
CA VAL A 227 -1.04 -10.96 5.25
C VAL A 227 0.25 -10.24 5.63
N LEU A 228 0.55 -9.15 4.92
CA LEU A 228 1.68 -8.27 5.17
C LEU A 228 1.19 -6.93 5.75
N PRO A 229 1.98 -6.24 6.58
CA PRO A 229 1.57 -4.96 7.14
C PRO A 229 1.73 -3.82 6.12
N ASN A 230 0.66 -3.06 5.86
CA ASN A 230 0.73 -1.78 5.16
C ASN A 230 -0.06 -0.71 5.93
N PRO A 231 0.62 0.10 6.75
CA PRO A 231 -0.02 1.20 7.49
C PRO A 231 -0.11 2.50 6.67
N VAL A 232 0.44 2.55 5.46
CA VAL A 232 0.62 3.79 4.69
C VAL A 232 -0.63 4.14 3.89
N TYR A 233 -1.27 3.14 3.30
CA TYR A 233 -2.48 3.29 2.50
C TYR A 233 -3.20 1.95 2.37
N GLY A 234 -4.38 1.95 1.75
CA GLY A 234 -5.08 0.73 1.36
C GLY A 234 -6.59 0.85 1.45
N GLU A 235 -7.27 -0.27 1.24
CA GLU A 235 -8.73 -0.32 1.30
C GLU A 235 -9.26 -0.02 2.71
N TRP A 236 -8.45 -0.26 3.76
CA TRP A 236 -8.78 0.13 5.12
C TRP A 236 -8.93 1.66 5.27
N GLU A 237 -8.12 2.45 4.55
CA GLU A 237 -8.23 3.92 4.54
C GLU A 237 -9.47 4.36 3.76
N ASN A 238 -9.74 3.74 2.60
CA ASN A 238 -10.93 4.04 1.80
C ASN A 238 -12.23 3.80 2.58
N ALA A 239 -12.27 2.75 3.40
CA ALA A 239 -13.41 2.44 4.24
C ALA A 239 -13.65 3.48 5.35
N LEU A 240 -12.61 4.19 5.83
CA LEU A 240 -12.78 5.34 6.75
C LEU A 240 -13.64 6.44 6.14
N TYR A 241 -13.56 6.59 4.82
CA TYR A 241 -14.22 7.64 4.06
C TYR A 241 -15.50 7.19 3.38
N GLU A 242 -15.99 5.99 3.69
CA GLU A 242 -17.15 5.39 3.03
C GLU A 242 -16.99 5.41 1.49
N TYR A 243 -15.76 5.26 1.01
CA TYR A 243 -15.41 5.32 -0.42
C TYR A 243 -15.73 6.66 -1.11
N ASN A 244 -15.90 7.74 -0.34
CA ASN A 244 -16.05 9.08 -0.89
C ASN A 244 -14.69 9.73 -1.18
N PHE A 245 -14.22 9.58 -2.42
CA PHE A 245 -12.96 10.15 -2.88
C PHE A 245 -12.99 11.67 -3.12
N LYS A 246 -14.16 12.32 -2.97
CA LYS A 246 -14.33 13.77 -3.20
C LYS A 246 -14.10 14.62 -1.95
N LEU A 247 -13.86 13.98 -0.80
CA LEU A 247 -13.60 14.68 0.46
C LEU A 247 -12.32 15.51 0.38
N SER A 248 -12.40 16.74 0.86
CA SER A 248 -11.27 17.64 1.08
C SER A 248 -10.31 17.09 2.15
N PRO A 249 -9.05 17.54 2.17
CA PRO A 249 -8.10 17.16 3.23
C PRO A 249 -8.61 17.42 4.65
N GLU A 250 -9.32 18.54 4.86
CA GLU A 250 -9.87 18.89 6.17
C GLU A 250 -11.02 17.95 6.57
N GLU A 251 -11.94 17.62 5.65
CA GLU A 251 -12.99 16.63 5.92
C GLU A 251 -12.40 15.26 6.27
N LYS A 252 -11.38 14.81 5.54
CA LYS A 252 -10.67 13.55 5.84
C LYS A 252 -10.03 13.59 7.22
N LYS A 253 -9.42 14.71 7.61
CA LYS A 253 -8.83 14.90 8.95
C LYS A 253 -9.89 14.82 10.04
N GLN A 254 -11.02 15.51 9.87
CA GLN A 254 -12.11 15.47 10.85
C GLN A 254 -12.71 14.07 11.01
N ILE A 255 -12.88 13.33 9.91
CA ILE A 255 -13.32 11.93 9.94
C ILE A 255 -12.32 11.06 10.71
N ARG A 256 -11.02 11.16 10.38
CA ARG A 256 -9.95 10.42 11.08
C ARG A 256 -10.01 10.68 12.59
N LEU A 257 -10.09 11.94 13.02
CA LEU A 257 -10.15 12.32 14.43
C LEU A 257 -11.41 11.78 15.13
N LYS A 258 -12.57 11.85 14.47
CA LYS A 258 -13.85 11.34 15.01
C LYS A 258 -13.86 9.82 15.19
N LEU A 259 -13.15 9.09 14.34
CA LEU A 259 -13.07 7.63 14.38
C LEU A 259 -12.13 7.10 15.47
N LEU A 260 -11.24 7.94 16.01
CA LEU A 260 -10.38 7.57 17.12
C LEU A 260 -11.21 7.26 18.37
N LYS A 261 -10.90 6.13 19.02
CA LYS A 261 -11.52 5.73 20.28
C LYS A 261 -10.53 6.04 21.41
N GLY A 262 -10.80 7.11 22.15
CA GLY A 262 -10.05 7.51 23.34
C GLY A 262 -10.54 6.83 24.62
N TYR A 263 -9.93 7.20 25.74
CA TYR A 263 -10.38 6.86 27.10
C TYR A 263 -11.11 8.03 27.74
#